data_AF-A0A0Q8D7M7-F1
#
_entry.id   AF-A0A0Q8D7M7-F1
#
_cell.length_a   1.000
_cell.length_b   1.000
_cell.length_c   1.000
_cell.angle_alpha   90.00
_cell.angle_beta   90.00
_cell.angle_gamma   90.00
#
_symmetry.space_group_name_H-M   'P 1'
#
loop_
_entity.id
_entity.type
_entity.pdbx_description
1 polymer ?
#
loop_
_entity_poly.entity_id
_entity_poly.type
_entity_poly.pdbx_seq_one_letter_code
_entity_poly.pdbx_strand_id
1 'polypeptide(L)'
;MLSLKPRSLSALIALALIAPAANAAPTCPANVLAQPKTNQLYVLYPTVTTPFPSIGPSTSAAPFNVADLDPVVGSTTTLRNRITDFIVDDYCEFNVKINPVTALPSPTEPRWQIVAVGSDTAGSLFGQAQAVDTNDADPQDYARVWAKSFKDTYGAAGQPLNGIGSTLERWSTAIGTTTSHEAAHNYGAAHGHSAPRPTEDAQNWHIMATGSTGLTGEMRAARNRHFSDTEYEILGHNVGLNTKTLHNWDFVNPNNTNANKMRIKLLSTSNSLSINWWYNGSESPWQNPTVTYTGGTQNFQGNVYYVHNLDFATAKPWSGPTAGVVMPAAPFHTGASFAGSASVIVFDVQLFNGATLLPLAPRLAGYDAGDIDVASGAFNLNFFNTNPAAGALELSEVQIFRSPRMLDISAMMRDGRPVDVRGQPVEFHSSSIIRKQIVADRLQIPLGKLTDPRTVDIVYKPEDCPQGAKGASRQGPGDHASGEIKYCHKGNALSLFPNTYTYLVANVIQPNATYWDPRLRKFVQGPQQNTIYYQVGGVVPDLNRNGQDDLIDIRTGVSKDEDRNGVPDDARPEQ
;
A
#
# COMPACT_ATOMS: atom_id res chain seq x y z
N MET A 1 13.91 61.09 -13.66
CA MET A 1 12.57 61.50 -13.20
C MET A 1 11.53 60.83 -14.05
N LEU A 2 10.82 59.83 -13.53
CA LEU A 2 9.46 59.47 -13.95
C LEU A 2 8.88 58.52 -12.89
N SER A 3 7.94 59.09 -12.14
CA SER A 3 7.18 58.49 -11.06
C SER A 3 6.13 57.54 -11.64
N LEU A 4 6.12 56.29 -11.18
CA LEU A 4 5.03 55.35 -11.40
C LEU A 4 4.12 55.35 -10.17
N LYS A 5 2.90 55.86 -10.35
CA LYS A 5 1.80 55.73 -9.39
C LYS A 5 1.24 54.29 -9.41
N PRO A 6 0.83 53.73 -8.27
CA PRO A 6 0.14 52.45 -8.24
C PRO A 6 -1.33 52.63 -8.62
N ARG A 7 -1.82 51.84 -9.59
CA ARG A 7 -3.25 51.67 -9.85
C ARG A 7 -3.76 50.52 -8.99
N SER A 8 -4.66 50.87 -8.08
CA SER A 8 -5.55 49.99 -7.34
C SER A 8 -6.35 49.09 -8.29
N LEU A 9 -6.18 47.78 -8.18
CA LEU A 9 -7.09 46.80 -8.74
C LEU A 9 -7.77 46.08 -7.58
N SER A 10 -9.01 46.47 -7.29
CA SER A 10 -9.88 45.79 -6.34
C SER A 10 -10.19 44.40 -6.86
N ALA A 11 -9.68 43.37 -6.17
CA ALA A 11 -10.08 41.99 -6.40
C ALA A 11 -11.42 41.74 -5.71
N LEU A 12 -12.49 41.55 -6.50
CA LEU A 12 -13.70 40.89 -6.02
C LEU A 12 -13.32 39.44 -5.69
N ILE A 13 -13.28 39.11 -4.40
CA ILE A 13 -13.27 37.73 -3.93
C ILE A 13 -14.68 37.19 -4.19
N ALA A 14 -14.84 36.43 -5.28
CA ALA A 14 -16.01 35.57 -5.46
C ALA A 14 -15.92 34.47 -4.40
N LEU A 15 -16.74 34.60 -3.35
CA LEU A 15 -16.97 33.55 -2.37
C LEU A 15 -17.62 32.37 -3.11
N ALA A 16 -16.82 31.42 -3.58
CA ALA A 16 -17.33 30.16 -4.06
C ALA A 16 -18.00 29.46 -2.88
N LEU A 17 -19.33 29.45 -2.88
CA LEU A 17 -20.13 28.59 -2.01
C LEU A 17 -19.65 27.16 -2.24
N ILE A 18 -18.94 26.61 -1.26
CA ILE A 18 -18.55 25.21 -1.21
C ILE A 18 -19.87 24.42 -1.16
N ALA A 19 -20.28 23.86 -2.29
CA ALA A 19 -21.30 22.84 -2.31
C ALA A 19 -20.84 21.72 -1.36
N PRO A 20 -21.74 21.13 -0.54
CA PRO A 20 -21.37 19.96 0.25
C PRO A 20 -20.84 18.91 -0.73
N ALA A 21 -19.62 18.43 -0.47
CA ALA A 21 -19.02 17.36 -1.26
C ALA A 21 -20.03 16.22 -1.34
N ALA A 22 -20.37 15.80 -2.56
CA ALA A 22 -21.12 14.57 -2.75
C ALA A 22 -20.38 13.45 -1.97
N ASN A 23 -21.14 12.62 -1.24
CA ASN A 23 -20.59 11.51 -0.47
C ASN A 23 -19.59 10.73 -1.33
N ALA A 24 -18.30 10.85 -1.02
CA ALA A 24 -17.27 10.20 -1.82
C ALA A 24 -17.30 8.70 -1.52
N ALA A 25 -17.41 7.90 -2.56
CA ALA A 25 -17.12 6.47 -2.50
C ALA A 25 -15.69 6.24 -1.95
N PRO A 26 -15.35 5.04 -1.44
CA PRO A 26 -13.99 4.74 -1.03
C PRO A 26 -13.03 5.06 -2.17
N THR A 27 -11.88 5.65 -1.82
CA THR A 27 -10.81 6.01 -2.75
C THR A 27 -10.02 4.79 -3.23
N CYS A 28 -10.19 3.64 -2.58
CA CYS A 28 -9.60 2.38 -2.99
C CYS A 28 -10.07 1.91 -4.38
N PRO A 29 -9.16 1.49 -5.30
CA PRO A 29 -9.57 1.05 -6.63
C PRO A 29 -10.46 -0.20 -6.60
N ALA A 30 -11.51 -0.22 -7.43
CA ALA A 30 -12.46 -1.33 -7.49
C ALA A 30 -11.81 -2.70 -7.74
N ASN A 31 -10.74 -2.76 -8.56
CA ASN A 31 -10.02 -4.00 -8.83
C ASN A 31 -9.27 -4.51 -7.59
N VAL A 32 -8.79 -3.61 -6.72
CA VAL A 32 -8.15 -3.97 -5.45
C VAL A 32 -9.17 -4.57 -4.50
N LEU A 33 -10.38 -4.00 -4.45
CA LEU A 33 -11.49 -4.48 -3.63
C LEU A 33 -12.04 -5.84 -4.13
N ALA A 34 -12.00 -6.09 -5.44
CA ALA A 34 -12.47 -7.32 -6.06
C ALA A 34 -11.51 -8.51 -5.90
N GLN A 35 -10.27 -8.28 -5.50
CA GLN A 35 -9.28 -9.34 -5.32
C GLN A 35 -9.66 -10.28 -4.17
N PRO A 36 -9.36 -11.59 -4.31
CA PRO A 36 -9.34 -12.49 -3.18
C PRO A 36 -8.37 -11.99 -2.09
N LYS A 37 -8.85 -11.96 -0.84
CA LYS A 37 -8.05 -11.63 0.35
C LYS A 37 -8.10 -12.82 1.32
N THR A 38 -7.00 -13.07 2.01
CA THR A 38 -6.91 -14.15 3.01
C THR A 38 -7.39 -13.71 4.38
N ASN A 39 -7.39 -12.40 4.68
CA ASN A 39 -7.86 -11.85 5.95
C ASN A 39 -9.25 -11.24 5.81
N GLN A 40 -10.18 -11.60 6.70
CA GLN A 40 -11.53 -11.03 6.73
C GLN A 40 -11.72 -10.10 7.93
N LEU A 41 -12.12 -8.85 7.70
CA LEU A 41 -12.56 -7.93 8.75
C LEU A 41 -14.06 -7.71 8.64
N TYR A 42 -14.82 -8.34 9.53
CA TYR A 42 -16.25 -8.16 9.63
C TYR A 42 -16.56 -6.95 10.51
N VAL A 43 -17.25 -5.96 9.93
CA VAL A 43 -17.74 -4.79 10.66
C VAL A 43 -19.21 -5.02 10.96
N LEU A 44 -19.49 -5.43 12.20
CA LEU A 44 -20.83 -5.76 12.65
C LEU A 44 -21.55 -4.50 13.16
N TYR A 45 -22.66 -4.17 12.51
CA TYR A 45 -23.62 -3.15 12.94
C TYR A 45 -24.94 -3.82 13.36
N PRO A 46 -25.07 -4.28 14.61
CA PRO A 46 -26.21 -5.09 15.04
C PRO A 46 -27.53 -4.36 14.81
N THR A 47 -28.57 -5.09 14.42
CA THR A 47 -29.95 -4.56 14.35
C THR A 47 -30.77 -4.87 15.60
N VAL A 48 -30.30 -5.83 16.40
CA VAL A 48 -30.85 -6.24 17.69
C VAL A 48 -29.69 -6.42 18.66
N THR A 49 -29.96 -6.39 19.96
CA THR A 49 -28.96 -6.73 20.97
C THR A 49 -28.45 -8.15 20.69
N THR A 50 -27.17 -8.26 20.40
CA THR A 50 -26.54 -9.49 19.89
C THR A 50 -25.54 -10.00 20.93
N PRO A 51 -25.61 -11.28 21.35
CA PRO A 51 -24.59 -11.87 22.23
C PRO A 51 -23.20 -11.69 21.63
N PHE A 52 -22.23 -11.29 22.46
CA PHE A 52 -20.88 -10.98 22.00
C PHE A 52 -19.85 -11.32 23.08
N PRO A 53 -18.59 -11.64 22.74
CA PRO A 53 -17.54 -11.85 23.73
C PRO A 53 -17.45 -10.69 24.73
N SER A 54 -17.05 -11.00 25.96
CA SER A 54 -16.92 -10.03 27.05
C SER A 54 -15.75 -9.09 26.78
N ILE A 55 -16.03 -7.97 26.13
CA ILE A 55 -15.07 -6.93 25.78
C ILE A 55 -15.56 -5.62 26.38
N GLY A 56 -14.74 -5.05 27.27
CA GLY A 56 -15.13 -3.91 28.10
C GLY A 56 -16.25 -4.28 29.08
N PRO A 57 -17.21 -3.38 29.34
CA PRO A 57 -18.26 -3.62 30.33
C PRO A 57 -19.41 -4.51 29.82
N SER A 58 -19.37 -5.00 28.57
CA SER A 58 -20.52 -5.66 27.95
C SER A 58 -20.23 -7.08 27.45
N THR A 59 -21.22 -7.95 27.62
CA THR A 59 -21.32 -9.30 27.05
C THR A 59 -22.26 -9.36 25.84
N SER A 60 -22.62 -8.20 25.29
CA SER A 60 -23.50 -8.08 24.11
C SER A 60 -23.26 -6.80 23.34
N ALA A 61 -23.42 -6.84 22.02
CA ALA A 61 -23.41 -5.66 21.16
C ALA A 61 -24.81 -5.09 21.00
N ALA A 62 -25.01 -3.84 21.40
CA ALA A 62 -26.28 -3.15 21.24
C ALA A 62 -26.57 -2.89 19.74
N PRO A 63 -27.85 -2.70 19.37
CA PRO A 63 -28.21 -2.23 18.05
C PRO A 63 -27.41 -0.98 17.66
N PHE A 64 -27.11 -0.80 16.38
CA PHE A 64 -26.55 0.42 15.85
C PHE A 64 -27.65 1.24 15.19
N ASN A 65 -27.96 2.40 15.74
CA ASN A 65 -28.99 3.29 15.22
C ASN A 65 -28.56 4.77 15.30
N VAL A 66 -28.65 5.48 14.17
CA VAL A 66 -28.32 6.92 14.11
C VAL A 66 -29.21 7.76 15.02
N ALA A 67 -30.46 7.33 15.28
CA ALA A 67 -31.39 8.02 16.16
C ALA A 67 -30.88 8.10 17.62
N ASP A 68 -30.07 7.12 18.04
CA ASP A 68 -29.45 7.11 19.36
C ASP A 68 -28.25 8.07 19.45
N LEU A 69 -27.69 8.45 18.30
CA LEU A 69 -26.55 9.34 18.13
C LEU A 69 -27.02 10.78 17.87
N ASP A 70 -27.23 11.14 16.61
CA ASP A 70 -27.84 12.39 16.18
C ASP A 70 -28.61 12.16 14.86
N PRO A 71 -29.95 12.24 14.85
CA PRO A 71 -30.75 11.98 13.66
C PRO A 71 -30.54 13.01 12.54
N VAL A 72 -29.93 14.18 12.82
CA VAL A 72 -29.61 15.18 11.78
C VAL A 72 -28.56 14.66 10.79
N VAL A 73 -27.78 13.65 11.18
CA VAL A 73 -26.71 13.03 10.38
C VAL A 73 -27.25 12.28 9.15
N GLY A 74 -28.52 11.90 9.14
CA GLY A 74 -29.18 11.18 8.05
C GLY A 74 -29.70 9.81 8.49
N SER A 75 -29.70 8.83 7.58
CA SER A 75 -30.19 7.48 7.88
C SER A 75 -29.11 6.59 8.51
N THR A 76 -29.50 5.59 9.30
CA THR A 76 -28.59 4.58 9.85
C THR A 76 -27.78 3.88 8.76
N THR A 77 -28.40 3.56 7.62
CA THR A 77 -27.70 2.94 6.48
C THR A 77 -26.66 3.88 5.88
N THR A 78 -26.98 5.16 5.72
CA THR A 78 -26.03 6.16 5.21
C THR A 78 -24.81 6.28 6.12
N LEU A 79 -25.01 6.34 7.44
CA LEU A 79 -23.90 6.40 8.41
C LEU A 79 -23.05 5.12 8.38
N ARG A 80 -23.67 3.93 8.36
CA ARG A 80 -22.94 2.65 8.25
C ARG A 80 -22.06 2.58 7.00
N ASN A 81 -22.63 2.93 5.85
CA ASN A 81 -21.89 2.89 4.59
C ASN A 81 -20.67 3.82 4.64
N ARG A 82 -20.85 5.06 5.13
CA ARG A 82 -19.74 6.00 5.21
C ARG A 82 -18.67 5.57 6.22
N ILE A 83 -19.05 5.01 7.36
CA ILE A 83 -18.09 4.40 8.32
C ILE A 83 -17.29 3.29 7.63
N THR A 84 -17.97 2.42 6.88
CA THR A 84 -17.32 1.33 6.13
C THR A 84 -16.39 1.86 5.05
N ASP A 85 -16.73 2.94 4.35
CA ASP A 85 -15.85 3.54 3.34
C ASP A 85 -14.51 4.00 3.93
N PHE A 86 -14.51 4.60 5.13
CA PHE A 86 -13.27 4.94 5.84
C PHE A 86 -12.41 3.72 6.15
N ILE A 87 -13.03 2.65 6.67
CA ILE A 87 -12.32 1.42 7.02
C ILE A 87 -11.76 0.76 5.76
N VAL A 88 -12.51 0.76 4.65
CA VAL A 88 -12.04 0.27 3.35
C VAL A 88 -10.82 1.05 2.87
N ASP A 89 -10.82 2.37 3.01
CA ASP A 89 -9.69 3.20 2.61
C ASP A 89 -8.48 2.99 3.51
N ASP A 90 -8.66 2.81 4.82
CA ASP A 90 -7.57 2.54 5.78
C ASP A 90 -6.87 1.21 5.50
N TYR A 91 -7.64 0.18 5.12
CA TYR A 91 -7.10 -1.15 4.82
C TYR A 91 -6.84 -1.41 3.34
N CYS A 92 -7.01 -0.40 2.47
CA CYS A 92 -6.99 -0.57 1.01
C CYS A 92 -5.68 -1.21 0.49
N GLU A 93 -4.56 -0.94 1.13
CA GLU A 93 -3.24 -1.41 0.69
C GLU A 93 -2.85 -2.77 1.29
N PHE A 94 -3.63 -3.29 2.24
CA PHE A 94 -3.37 -4.54 2.96
C PHE A 94 -4.26 -5.68 2.48
N ASN A 95 -3.82 -6.93 2.67
CA ASN A 95 -4.58 -8.12 2.24
C ASN A 95 -5.78 -8.44 3.14
N VAL A 96 -6.62 -7.43 3.42
CA VAL A 96 -7.80 -7.49 4.28
C VAL A 96 -9.04 -7.17 3.45
N LYS A 97 -10.08 -8.01 3.58
CA LYS A 97 -11.40 -7.76 3.00
C LYS A 97 -12.34 -7.25 4.07
N ILE A 98 -12.93 -6.08 3.83
CA ILE A 98 -13.92 -5.48 4.73
C ILE A 98 -15.31 -6.01 4.39
N ASN A 99 -15.98 -6.62 5.36
CA ASN A 99 -17.31 -7.21 5.22
C ASN A 99 -18.29 -6.53 6.20
N PRO A 100 -19.03 -5.49 5.78
CA PRO A 100 -20.06 -4.90 6.62
C PRO A 100 -21.25 -5.86 6.77
N VAL A 101 -21.65 -6.14 8.01
CA VAL A 101 -22.74 -7.08 8.33
C VAL A 101 -23.67 -6.53 9.40
N THR A 102 -24.91 -7.02 9.45
CA THR A 102 -25.94 -6.53 10.39
C THR A 102 -26.41 -7.55 11.42
N ALA A 103 -25.88 -8.76 11.31
CA ALA A 103 -26.06 -9.88 12.22
C ALA A 103 -24.69 -10.51 12.46
N LEU A 104 -24.49 -11.12 13.63
CA LEU A 104 -23.23 -11.77 13.97
C LEU A 104 -22.88 -12.82 12.90
N PRO A 105 -21.75 -12.66 12.19
CA PRO A 105 -21.35 -13.64 11.19
C PRO A 105 -20.87 -14.92 11.87
N SER A 106 -20.83 -16.02 11.11
CA SER A 106 -20.15 -17.26 11.49
C SER A 106 -19.09 -17.57 10.43
N PRO A 107 -17.93 -16.88 10.50
CA PRO A 107 -16.89 -17.02 9.49
C PRO A 107 -16.36 -18.46 9.43
N THR A 108 -16.03 -18.90 8.22
CA THR A 108 -15.41 -20.23 7.98
C THR A 108 -13.97 -20.12 7.50
N GLU A 109 -13.55 -18.90 7.16
CA GLU A 109 -12.19 -18.59 6.77
C GLU A 109 -11.23 -18.85 7.95
N PRO A 110 -9.97 -19.24 7.70
CA PRO A 110 -9.02 -19.51 8.77
C PRO A 110 -8.70 -18.26 9.59
N ARG A 111 -8.73 -17.09 8.97
CA ARG A 111 -8.31 -15.81 9.55
C ARG A 111 -9.38 -14.73 9.39
N TRP A 112 -9.91 -14.26 10.51
CA TRP A 112 -10.98 -13.27 10.54
C TRP A 112 -10.96 -12.44 11.82
N GLN A 113 -11.56 -11.26 11.75
CA GLN A 113 -11.85 -10.45 12.92
C GLN A 113 -13.28 -9.91 12.86
N ILE A 114 -13.91 -9.70 14.02
CA ILE A 114 -15.24 -9.11 14.11
C ILE A 114 -15.18 -7.88 15.02
N VAL A 115 -15.38 -6.69 14.45
CA VAL A 115 -15.53 -5.45 15.21
C VAL A 115 -17.00 -5.07 15.27
N ALA A 116 -17.57 -5.13 16.48
CA ALA A 116 -18.96 -4.75 16.72
C ALA A 116 -19.09 -3.27 17.09
N VAL A 117 -19.81 -2.51 16.25
CA VAL A 117 -20.12 -1.11 16.43
C VAL A 117 -21.57 -0.97 16.90
N GLY A 118 -21.79 -0.56 18.14
CA GLY A 118 -23.13 -0.35 18.71
C GLY A 118 -23.39 1.12 19.06
N SER A 119 -24.66 1.54 19.15
CA SER A 119 -25.04 2.86 19.69
C SER A 119 -25.20 2.84 21.23
N ASP A 120 -24.47 1.96 21.92
CA ASP A 120 -24.26 1.95 23.36
C ASP A 120 -22.99 2.72 23.76
N THR A 121 -22.78 2.86 25.08
CA THR A 121 -21.65 3.58 25.70
C THR A 121 -20.90 2.69 26.69
N ALA A 122 -19.60 2.93 26.85
CA ALA A 122 -18.76 2.31 27.88
C ALA A 122 -18.02 3.36 28.73
N GLY A 123 -18.76 4.33 29.28
CA GLY A 123 -18.17 5.44 30.04
C GLY A 123 -17.27 6.29 29.14
N SER A 124 -15.99 6.41 29.51
CA SER A 124 -14.98 7.17 28.76
C SER A 124 -14.36 6.43 27.57
N LEU A 125 -14.64 5.14 27.38
CA LEU A 125 -14.07 4.36 26.27
C LEU A 125 -14.85 4.56 24.97
N PHE A 126 -14.12 4.68 23.87
CA PHE A 126 -14.67 4.73 22.52
C PHE A 126 -14.63 3.38 21.81
N GLY A 127 -13.64 2.56 22.12
CA GLY A 127 -13.50 1.20 21.63
C GLY A 127 -12.57 0.37 22.50
N GLN A 128 -12.56 -0.93 22.24
CA GLN A 128 -11.64 -1.87 22.86
C GLN A 128 -11.47 -3.14 22.02
N ALA A 129 -10.23 -3.49 21.75
CA ALA A 129 -9.82 -4.77 21.19
C ALA A 129 -9.76 -5.91 22.23
N GLN A 130 -9.99 -7.14 21.78
CA GLN A 130 -9.86 -8.34 22.61
C GLN A 130 -8.45 -8.45 23.18
N ALA A 131 -7.44 -8.27 22.32
CA ALA A 131 -6.04 -8.27 22.66
C ALA A 131 -5.25 -7.31 21.76
N VAL A 132 -3.93 -7.25 21.98
CA VAL A 132 -2.99 -6.70 20.99
C VAL A 132 -2.12 -7.86 20.57
N ASP A 133 -2.41 -8.41 19.39
CA ASP A 133 -1.84 -9.66 18.92
C ASP A 133 -0.52 -9.37 18.23
N THR A 134 0.51 -9.12 19.03
CA THR A 134 1.86 -8.88 18.51
C THR A 134 2.37 -10.11 17.75
N ASN A 135 2.83 -9.89 16.52
CA ASN A 135 3.12 -10.94 15.50
C ASN A 135 1.88 -11.71 15.02
N ASP A 136 0.70 -11.31 15.48
CA ASP A 136 -0.60 -11.73 14.96
C ASP A 136 -0.79 -13.26 15.00
N ALA A 137 -0.36 -13.85 16.12
CA ALA A 137 -0.39 -15.29 16.35
C ALA A 137 -1.82 -15.85 16.51
N ASP A 138 -2.78 -15.02 16.91
CA ASP A 138 -4.18 -15.35 16.97
C ASP A 138 -4.86 -14.89 15.65
N PRO A 139 -5.34 -15.83 14.81
CA PRO A 139 -5.96 -15.46 13.54
C PRO A 139 -7.43 -15.04 13.68
N GLN A 140 -7.97 -15.01 14.91
CA GLN A 140 -9.42 -14.92 15.18
C GLN A 140 -9.73 -14.05 16.38
N ASP A 141 -10.14 -12.81 16.11
CA ASP A 141 -10.31 -11.82 17.17
C ASP A 141 -11.59 -11.00 17.08
N TYR A 142 -11.89 -10.39 18.21
CA TYR A 142 -13.07 -9.55 18.39
C TYR A 142 -12.66 -8.16 18.86
N ALA A 143 -13.47 -7.16 18.54
CA ALA A 143 -13.37 -5.85 19.17
C ALA A 143 -14.73 -5.16 19.28
N ARG A 144 -14.77 -4.09 20.06
CA ARG A 144 -15.96 -3.27 20.29
C ARG A 144 -15.70 -1.80 20.02
N VAL A 145 -16.70 -1.13 19.45
CA VAL A 145 -16.79 0.32 19.35
C VAL A 145 -18.14 0.78 19.89
N TRP A 146 -18.10 1.79 20.76
CA TRP A 146 -19.28 2.35 21.44
C TRP A 146 -19.59 3.72 20.87
N ALA A 147 -20.41 3.77 19.82
CA ALA A 147 -20.67 4.99 19.08
C ALA A 147 -21.32 6.09 19.93
N LYS A 148 -22.09 5.72 20.96
CA LYS A 148 -22.70 6.71 21.86
C LYS A 148 -21.69 7.38 22.79
N SER A 149 -20.54 6.78 23.06
CA SER A 149 -19.47 7.46 23.82
C SER A 149 -19.01 8.76 23.12
N PHE A 150 -19.06 8.81 21.78
CA PHE A 150 -18.80 10.04 21.01
C PHE A 150 -19.88 11.10 21.21
N LYS A 151 -21.16 10.69 21.25
CA LYS A 151 -22.26 11.60 21.58
C LYS A 151 -22.10 12.18 22.99
N ASP A 152 -21.82 11.32 23.95
CA ASP A 152 -21.77 11.69 25.36
C ASP A 152 -20.59 12.63 25.65
N THR A 153 -19.47 12.44 24.93
CA THR A 153 -18.26 13.26 25.11
C THR A 153 -18.25 14.51 24.22
N TYR A 154 -18.69 14.39 22.96
CA TYR A 154 -18.48 15.40 21.93
C TYR A 154 -19.77 15.91 21.27
N GLY A 155 -20.94 15.49 21.76
CA GLY A 155 -22.26 15.90 21.23
C GLY A 155 -22.90 17.08 21.96
N ALA A 156 -22.26 17.64 23.00
CA ALA A 156 -22.76 18.82 23.73
C ALA A 156 -22.57 20.13 22.94
N ALA A 157 -23.26 21.20 23.34
CA ALA A 157 -23.12 22.51 22.70
C ALA A 157 -21.65 22.99 22.69
N GLY A 158 -21.16 23.40 21.51
CA GLY A 158 -19.77 23.84 21.32
C GLY A 158 -18.76 22.70 21.11
N GLN A 159 -19.20 21.44 21.11
CA GLN A 159 -18.34 20.28 20.87
C GLN A 159 -18.37 19.84 19.39
N PRO A 160 -17.36 19.07 18.93
CA PRO A 160 -17.11 18.86 17.50
C PRO A 160 -18.16 18.03 16.75
N LEU A 161 -19.06 17.34 17.45
CA LEU A 161 -20.16 16.54 16.87
C LEU A 161 -21.54 17.13 17.18
N ASN A 162 -21.62 18.44 17.45
CA ASN A 162 -22.87 19.15 17.73
C ASN A 162 -23.15 20.27 16.72
N GLY A 163 -24.42 20.60 16.52
CA GLY A 163 -24.85 21.73 15.68
C GLY A 163 -24.31 21.62 14.26
N ILE A 164 -23.61 22.66 13.79
CA ILE A 164 -23.00 22.66 12.44
C ILE A 164 -21.90 21.60 12.26
N GLY A 165 -21.31 21.10 13.35
CA GLY A 165 -20.30 20.04 13.33
C GLY A 165 -20.91 18.63 13.27
N SER A 166 -22.21 18.49 13.54
CA SER A 166 -22.91 17.20 13.48
C SER A 166 -23.24 16.85 12.03
N THR A 167 -22.24 16.35 11.31
CA THR A 167 -22.33 15.98 9.90
C THR A 167 -22.04 14.50 9.72
N LEU A 168 -22.54 13.91 8.62
CA LEU A 168 -22.23 12.54 8.22
C LEU A 168 -20.72 12.29 8.20
N GLU A 169 -19.95 13.19 7.60
CA GLU A 169 -18.50 13.06 7.52
C GLU A 169 -17.87 13.00 8.90
N ARG A 170 -18.17 13.95 9.79
CA ARG A 170 -17.51 14.03 11.09
C ARG A 170 -17.85 12.86 12.02
N TRP A 171 -19.10 12.41 12.01
CA TRP A 171 -19.52 11.21 12.74
C TRP A 171 -18.89 9.93 12.20
N SER A 172 -18.89 9.77 10.88
CA SER A 172 -18.32 8.59 10.24
C SER A 172 -16.80 8.54 10.35
N THR A 173 -16.09 9.67 10.31
CA THR A 173 -14.64 9.73 10.57
C THR A 173 -14.32 9.30 12.01
N ALA A 174 -15.05 9.81 13.00
CA ALA A 174 -14.80 9.47 14.40
C ALA A 174 -15.01 7.97 14.69
N ILE A 175 -16.12 7.41 14.20
CA ILE A 175 -16.46 5.99 14.41
C ILE A 175 -15.61 5.08 13.52
N GLY A 176 -15.43 5.44 12.24
CA GLY A 176 -14.65 4.68 11.26
C GLY A 176 -13.19 4.53 11.65
N THR A 177 -12.50 5.65 11.93
CA THR A 177 -11.07 5.59 12.33
C THR A 177 -10.87 4.88 13.67
N THR A 178 -11.87 4.91 14.56
CA THR A 178 -11.82 4.12 15.81
C THR A 178 -12.08 2.65 15.54
N THR A 179 -12.93 2.31 14.57
CA THR A 179 -13.12 0.91 14.14
C THR A 179 -11.84 0.35 13.52
N SER A 180 -11.14 1.13 12.68
CA SER A 180 -9.81 0.78 12.16
C SER A 180 -8.77 0.65 13.29
N HIS A 181 -8.81 1.53 14.29
CA HIS A 181 -7.93 1.45 15.47
C HIS A 181 -8.08 0.13 16.23
N GLU A 182 -9.32 -0.28 16.53
CA GLU A 182 -9.54 -1.51 17.28
C GLU A 182 -9.22 -2.77 16.46
N ALA A 183 -9.46 -2.73 15.14
CA ALA A 183 -9.03 -3.82 14.25
C ALA A 183 -7.48 -3.90 14.17
N ALA A 184 -6.80 -2.76 14.10
CA ALA A 184 -5.34 -2.71 14.03
C ALA A 184 -4.67 -3.28 15.28
N HIS A 185 -5.28 -3.13 16.46
CA HIS A 185 -4.85 -3.82 17.68
C HIS A 185 -4.82 -5.34 17.52
N ASN A 186 -5.92 -5.92 17.02
CA ASN A 186 -6.00 -7.36 16.77
C ASN A 186 -5.05 -7.80 15.62
N TYR A 187 -4.58 -6.87 14.78
CA TYR A 187 -3.52 -7.13 13.78
C TYR A 187 -2.11 -6.78 14.30
N GLY A 188 -1.95 -6.55 15.60
CA GLY A 188 -0.66 -6.39 16.26
C GLY A 188 -0.12 -4.96 16.40
N ALA A 189 -0.88 -3.95 15.99
CA ALA A 189 -0.53 -2.55 16.21
C ALA A 189 -0.83 -2.12 17.67
N ALA A 190 -0.01 -1.25 18.23
CA ALA A 190 -0.13 -0.73 19.58
C ALA A 190 -0.13 0.80 19.58
N HIS A 191 -0.61 1.42 20.65
CA HIS A 191 -0.65 2.89 20.75
C HIS A 191 0.71 3.55 20.55
N GLY A 192 1.78 2.93 21.06
CA GLY A 192 3.14 3.44 20.88
C GLY A 192 3.62 3.48 19.42
N HIS A 193 3.01 2.70 18.53
CA HIS A 193 3.36 2.67 17.11
C HIS A 193 2.85 3.91 16.36
N SER A 194 1.96 4.69 16.96
CA SER A 194 1.54 5.99 16.42
C SER A 194 2.61 7.06 16.48
N ALA A 195 3.72 6.83 17.19
CA ALA A 195 4.81 7.79 17.26
C ALA A 195 5.38 8.05 15.85
N PRO A 196 5.48 9.31 15.41
CA PRO A 196 5.93 9.63 14.07
C PRO A 196 7.43 9.38 13.92
N ARG A 197 7.82 8.91 12.74
CA ARG A 197 9.23 8.93 12.32
C ARG A 197 9.65 10.34 11.89
N PRO A 198 10.95 10.61 11.69
CA PRO A 198 11.38 11.87 11.09
C PRO A 198 10.57 12.17 9.82
N THR A 199 10.20 13.44 9.64
CA THR A 199 9.41 13.98 8.51
C THR A 199 7.98 13.46 8.30
N GLU A 200 7.58 12.41 9.03
CA GLU A 200 6.19 12.02 9.16
C GLU A 200 5.37 13.14 9.84
N ASP A 201 4.07 13.16 9.58
CA ASP A 201 3.19 14.15 10.17
C ASP A 201 2.91 13.89 11.66
N ALA A 202 2.06 14.71 12.27
CA ALA A 202 1.93 14.71 13.72
C ALA A 202 1.30 13.42 14.23
N GLN A 203 1.82 12.85 15.33
CA GLN A 203 1.32 11.63 15.99
C GLN A 203 -0.22 11.50 16.02
N ASN A 204 -0.93 12.57 16.37
CA ASN A 204 -2.40 12.58 16.47
C ASN A 204 -3.13 12.48 15.12
N TRP A 205 -2.42 12.41 14.01
CA TRP A 205 -2.95 12.13 12.67
C TRP A 205 -2.84 10.63 12.34
N HIS A 206 -2.21 9.86 13.22
CA HIS A 206 -2.09 8.41 13.11
C HIS A 206 -3.25 7.67 13.79
N ILE A 207 -3.59 6.49 13.27
CA ILE A 207 -4.76 5.73 13.71
C ILE A 207 -4.59 5.24 15.15
N MET A 208 -3.40 4.78 15.56
CA MET A 208 -3.21 4.27 16.93
C MET A 208 -3.00 5.36 18.00
N ALA A 209 -3.06 6.64 17.62
CA ALA A 209 -3.02 7.73 18.59
C ALA A 209 -4.25 7.70 19.51
N THR A 210 -4.04 8.11 20.77
CA THR A 210 -5.06 8.09 21.84
C THR A 210 -5.11 9.41 22.61
N GLY A 211 -6.02 9.49 23.59
CA GLY A 211 -6.09 10.66 24.47
C GLY A 211 -4.77 10.96 25.18
N SER A 212 -3.96 9.95 25.52
CA SER A 212 -2.66 10.15 26.18
C SER A 212 -1.63 10.86 25.30
N THR A 213 -1.80 10.78 23.97
CA THR A 213 -0.98 11.50 22.98
C THR A 213 -1.49 12.92 22.70
N GLY A 214 -2.56 13.36 23.38
CA GLY A 214 -3.20 14.66 23.17
C GLY A 214 -4.28 14.65 22.09
N LEU A 215 -4.77 13.48 21.67
CA LEU A 215 -5.80 13.36 20.66
C LEU A 215 -7.13 13.95 21.14
N THR A 216 -7.55 15.05 20.51
CA THR A 216 -8.78 15.77 20.87
C THR A 216 -10.00 15.26 20.09
N GLY A 217 -11.20 15.61 20.56
CA GLY A 217 -12.44 15.32 19.82
C GLY A 217 -12.48 15.96 18.42
N GLU A 218 -11.93 17.16 18.25
CA GLU A 218 -11.85 17.81 16.93
C GLU A 218 -10.95 17.01 15.99
N MET A 219 -9.79 16.53 16.47
CA MET A 219 -8.89 15.69 15.68
C MET A 219 -9.55 14.36 15.29
N ARG A 220 -10.34 13.74 16.19
CA ARG A 220 -11.08 12.51 15.90
C ARG A 220 -12.20 12.71 14.88
N ALA A 221 -12.88 13.85 14.93
CA ALA A 221 -14.06 14.11 14.10
C ALA A 221 -13.72 14.74 12.75
N ALA A 222 -12.70 15.58 12.66
CA ALA A 222 -12.47 16.41 11.48
C ALA A 222 -11.40 15.87 10.52
N ARG A 223 -10.61 14.88 10.94
CA ARG A 223 -9.45 14.42 10.17
C ARG A 223 -9.55 12.94 9.84
N ASN A 224 -9.43 12.64 8.54
CA ASN A 224 -9.16 11.30 8.09
C ASN A 224 -7.72 10.92 8.45
N ARG A 225 -7.57 10.20 9.57
CA ARG A 225 -6.28 9.70 10.06
C ARG A 225 -5.78 8.56 9.16
N HIS A 226 -4.49 8.26 9.21
CA HIS A 226 -3.91 7.13 8.48
C HIS A 226 -2.99 6.32 9.39
N PHE A 227 -2.54 5.16 8.94
CA PHE A 227 -1.51 4.44 9.68
C PHE A 227 -0.18 5.19 9.61
N SER A 228 0.54 5.25 10.73
CA SER A 228 1.94 5.70 10.74
C SER A 228 2.82 4.75 9.91
N ASP A 229 4.04 5.14 9.59
CA ASP A 229 5.03 4.28 8.96
C ASP A 229 5.23 2.99 9.77
N THR A 230 5.39 3.09 11.09
CA THR A 230 5.58 1.91 11.95
C THR A 230 4.35 1.01 11.98
N GLU A 231 3.15 1.60 12.08
CA GLU A 231 1.88 0.85 12.02
C GLU A 231 1.74 0.13 10.66
N TYR A 232 2.03 0.83 9.56
CA TYR A 232 1.93 0.29 8.22
C TYR A 232 2.90 -0.87 8.00
N GLU A 233 4.15 -0.75 8.47
CA GLU A 233 5.15 -1.82 8.34
C GLU A 233 4.76 -3.09 9.12
N ILE A 234 4.19 -2.93 10.33
CA ILE A 234 3.70 -4.05 11.16
C ILE A 234 2.48 -4.72 10.50
N LEU A 235 1.51 -3.93 10.04
CA LEU A 235 0.33 -4.45 9.35
C LEU A 235 0.73 -5.13 8.03
N GLY A 236 1.69 -4.56 7.29
CA GLY A 236 2.21 -5.15 6.06
C GLY A 236 2.82 -6.53 6.29
N HIS A 237 3.52 -6.73 7.41
CA HIS A 237 4.03 -8.02 7.83
C HIS A 237 2.91 -8.99 8.23
N ASN A 238 2.02 -8.57 9.12
CA ASN A 238 1.05 -9.45 9.77
C ASN A 238 -0.12 -9.85 8.86
N VAL A 239 -0.64 -8.92 8.06
CA VAL A 239 -1.78 -9.17 7.17
C VAL A 239 -1.43 -9.14 5.69
N GLY A 240 -0.19 -8.82 5.32
CA GLY A 240 0.24 -8.79 3.93
C GLY A 240 -0.23 -7.55 3.15
N LEU A 241 0.31 -7.39 1.95
CA LEU A 241 0.08 -6.25 1.06
C LEU A 241 -0.75 -6.66 -0.16
N ASN A 242 -1.59 -5.75 -0.65
CA ASN A 242 -2.39 -5.93 -1.88
C ASN A 242 -1.60 -5.71 -3.16
N THR A 243 -0.68 -4.75 -3.13
CA THR A 243 0.19 -4.44 -4.26
C THR A 243 1.54 -5.03 -3.98
N LYS A 244 1.88 -6.10 -4.69
CA LYS A 244 3.21 -6.70 -4.61
C LYS A 244 4.17 -6.07 -5.62
N THR A 245 3.67 -5.62 -6.77
CA THR A 245 4.50 -4.96 -7.78
C THR A 245 3.82 -3.76 -8.40
N LEU A 246 4.59 -2.71 -8.67
CA LEU A 246 4.15 -1.52 -9.38
C LEU A 246 5.25 -1.12 -10.37
N HIS A 247 4.86 -0.94 -11.63
CA HIS A 247 5.79 -0.69 -12.72
C HIS A 247 5.47 0.63 -13.40
N ASN A 248 6.49 1.44 -13.63
CA ASN A 248 6.42 2.67 -14.42
C ASN A 248 7.63 2.76 -15.34
N TRP A 249 7.47 3.41 -16.48
CA TRP A 249 8.50 3.47 -17.50
C TRP A 249 8.52 4.81 -18.20
N ASP A 250 9.72 5.38 -18.35
CA ASP A 250 10.01 6.42 -19.34
C ASP A 250 10.52 5.76 -20.61
N PHE A 251 9.83 6.00 -21.71
CA PHE A 251 10.21 5.53 -23.03
C PHE A 251 10.40 6.67 -24.02
N VAL A 252 11.11 6.40 -25.11
CA VAL A 252 11.20 7.27 -26.28
C VAL A 252 10.73 6.50 -27.50
N ASN A 253 9.92 7.10 -28.37
CA ASN A 253 9.60 6.52 -29.67
C ASN A 253 10.83 6.57 -30.61
N PRO A 254 11.50 5.46 -30.92
CA PRO A 254 12.73 5.48 -31.72
C PRO A 254 12.46 5.55 -33.24
N ASN A 255 11.20 5.56 -33.67
CA ASN A 255 10.83 5.52 -35.08
C ASN A 255 10.73 6.92 -35.68
N ASN A 256 10.74 6.98 -37.00
CA ASN A 256 10.43 8.18 -37.78
C ASN A 256 8.91 8.37 -38.01
N THR A 257 8.10 7.53 -37.38
CA THR A 257 6.64 7.44 -37.56
C THR A 257 5.96 7.59 -36.19
N ASN A 258 4.78 8.20 -36.19
CA ASN A 258 3.94 8.32 -34.99
C ASN A 258 3.58 6.95 -34.42
N ALA A 259 3.56 6.83 -33.09
CA ALA A 259 2.99 5.69 -32.39
C ALA A 259 1.64 6.08 -31.76
N ASN A 260 0.63 5.23 -31.96
CA ASN A 260 -0.72 5.40 -31.42
C ASN A 260 -1.08 4.33 -30.39
N LYS A 261 -0.23 3.31 -30.23
CA LYS A 261 -0.40 2.25 -29.26
C LYS A 261 0.97 1.72 -28.83
N MET A 262 1.06 1.33 -27.56
CA MET A 262 2.16 0.54 -27.02
C MET A 262 1.64 -0.80 -26.52
N ARG A 263 2.43 -1.85 -26.69
CA ARG A 263 2.21 -3.17 -26.09
C ARG A 263 3.44 -3.60 -25.33
N ILE A 264 3.25 -4.09 -24.11
CA ILE A 264 4.28 -4.75 -23.33
C ILE A 264 3.92 -6.23 -23.23
N LYS A 265 4.86 -7.09 -23.59
CA LYS A 265 4.75 -8.53 -23.38
C LYS A 265 5.13 -8.85 -21.95
N LEU A 266 4.23 -9.50 -21.24
CA LEU A 266 4.42 -9.95 -19.87
C LEU A 266 4.46 -11.47 -19.82
N LEU A 267 5.34 -12.02 -18.98
CA LEU A 267 5.30 -13.43 -18.59
C LEU A 267 4.79 -13.52 -17.15
N SER A 268 3.85 -14.43 -16.89
CA SER A 268 3.33 -14.63 -15.55
C SER A 268 3.12 -16.10 -15.22
N THR A 269 3.23 -16.44 -13.95
CA THR A 269 2.90 -17.78 -13.42
C THR A 269 1.39 -18.06 -13.44
N SER A 270 0.56 -17.03 -13.69
CA SER A 270 -0.90 -17.13 -13.79
C SER A 270 -1.39 -16.85 -15.21
N ASN A 271 -2.43 -17.55 -15.66
CA ASN A 271 -3.16 -17.25 -16.90
C ASN A 271 -4.19 -16.13 -16.75
N SER A 272 -4.37 -15.60 -15.53
CA SER A 272 -5.26 -14.51 -15.20
C SER A 272 -4.48 -13.40 -14.51
N LEU A 273 -4.44 -12.24 -15.15
CA LEU A 273 -3.91 -10.99 -14.59
C LEU A 273 -5.00 -9.93 -14.65
N SER A 274 -5.05 -9.07 -13.65
CA SER A 274 -5.86 -7.85 -13.67
C SER A 274 -5.02 -6.67 -13.21
N ILE A 275 -5.35 -5.48 -13.70
CA ILE A 275 -4.61 -4.26 -13.38
C ILE A 275 -5.22 -3.61 -12.14
N ASN A 276 -4.40 -3.22 -11.17
CA ASN A 276 -4.88 -2.51 -9.98
C ASN A 276 -4.87 -1.00 -10.19
N TRP A 277 -3.68 -0.44 -10.30
CA TRP A 277 -3.42 0.96 -10.58
C TRP A 277 -2.73 1.08 -11.94
N TRP A 278 -2.91 2.23 -12.59
CA TRP A 278 -2.13 2.61 -13.76
C TRP A 278 -1.81 4.09 -13.69
N TYR A 279 -0.70 4.46 -14.32
CA TYR A 279 -0.33 5.86 -14.41
C TYR A 279 -1.35 6.59 -15.31
N ASN A 280 -2.01 7.61 -14.75
CA ASN A 280 -2.96 8.44 -15.48
C ASN A 280 -2.58 9.92 -15.50
N GLY A 281 -1.33 10.26 -15.20
CA GLY A 281 -0.83 11.63 -15.30
C GLY A 281 -0.68 12.12 -16.74
N SER A 282 -0.32 13.40 -16.89
CA SER A 282 -0.24 14.09 -18.19
C SER A 282 0.87 13.59 -19.10
N GLU A 283 1.87 12.86 -18.60
CA GLU A 283 2.97 12.34 -19.43
C GLU A 283 2.60 11.05 -20.20
N SER A 284 1.42 10.49 -19.95
CA SER A 284 0.92 9.32 -20.68
C SER A 284 0.00 9.73 -21.82
N PRO A 285 0.27 9.26 -23.06
CA PRO A 285 -0.64 9.47 -24.19
C PRO A 285 -1.97 8.71 -24.05
N TRP A 286 -1.99 7.66 -23.22
CA TRP A 286 -3.08 6.71 -23.15
C TRP A 286 -3.64 6.55 -21.74
N GLN A 287 -4.87 6.06 -21.66
CA GLN A 287 -5.57 5.73 -20.42
C GLN A 287 -6.15 4.30 -20.48
N ASN A 288 -6.61 3.80 -19.33
CA ASN A 288 -7.31 2.52 -19.19
C ASN A 288 -6.60 1.38 -19.93
N PRO A 289 -5.34 1.06 -19.56
CA PRO A 289 -4.63 -0.05 -20.16
C PRO A 289 -5.39 -1.36 -19.93
N THR A 290 -5.18 -2.33 -20.82
CA THR A 290 -5.79 -3.65 -20.74
C THR A 290 -4.73 -4.72 -20.70
N VAL A 291 -4.89 -5.73 -19.83
CA VAL A 291 -4.04 -6.93 -19.82
C VAL A 291 -4.84 -8.14 -20.31
N THR A 292 -4.29 -8.89 -21.25
CA THR A 292 -4.97 -10.04 -21.86
C THR A 292 -4.05 -11.24 -22.02
N TYR A 293 -4.48 -12.41 -21.56
CA TYR A 293 -3.81 -13.68 -21.85
C TYR A 293 -3.88 -13.98 -23.35
N THR A 294 -2.75 -14.39 -23.92
CA THR A 294 -2.62 -14.64 -25.36
C THR A 294 -3.05 -16.05 -25.78
N GLY A 295 -3.31 -16.95 -24.83
CA GLY A 295 -3.50 -18.37 -25.12
C GLY A 295 -2.19 -19.17 -25.20
N GLY A 296 -1.03 -18.50 -25.17
CA GLY A 296 0.29 -19.12 -25.31
C GLY A 296 1.09 -19.16 -24.02
N THR A 297 2.05 -20.09 -23.98
CA THR A 297 3.07 -20.16 -22.93
C THR A 297 4.47 -19.92 -23.50
N GLN A 298 5.42 -19.57 -22.64
CA GLN A 298 6.82 -19.40 -22.99
C GLN A 298 7.71 -20.04 -21.91
N ASN A 299 8.67 -20.83 -22.35
CA ASN A 299 9.77 -21.28 -21.51
C ASN A 299 10.77 -20.14 -21.31
N PHE A 300 11.06 -19.81 -20.06
CA PHE A 300 12.05 -18.81 -19.71
C PHE A 300 12.79 -19.26 -18.45
N GLN A 301 14.13 -19.32 -18.52
CA GLN A 301 15.00 -19.73 -17.42
C GLN A 301 14.58 -21.05 -16.74
N GLY A 302 14.13 -22.02 -17.52
CA GLY A 302 13.72 -23.34 -17.03
C GLY A 302 12.27 -23.44 -16.54
N ASN A 303 11.53 -22.31 -16.49
CA ASN A 303 10.13 -22.27 -16.06
C ASN A 303 9.20 -21.97 -17.23
N VAL A 304 7.97 -22.52 -17.15
CA VAL A 304 6.89 -22.22 -18.10
C VAL A 304 6.08 -21.04 -17.56
N TYR A 305 5.90 -20.01 -18.38
CA TYR A 305 5.06 -18.86 -18.04
C TYR A 305 3.94 -18.67 -19.05
N TYR A 306 2.80 -18.17 -18.59
CA TYR A 306 1.71 -17.70 -19.45
C TYR A 306 2.06 -16.34 -20.04
N VAL A 307 1.82 -16.17 -21.34
CA VAL A 307 2.14 -14.94 -22.05
C VAL A 307 0.92 -14.02 -22.06
N HIS A 308 1.10 -12.79 -21.59
CA HIS A 308 0.08 -11.74 -21.59
C HIS A 308 0.54 -10.53 -22.40
N ASN A 309 -0.43 -9.81 -22.95
CA ASN A 309 -0.21 -8.49 -23.55
C ASN A 309 -0.80 -7.42 -22.63
N LEU A 310 0.01 -6.46 -22.22
CA LEU A 310 -0.42 -5.20 -21.63
C LEU A 310 -0.47 -4.14 -22.73
N ASP A 311 -1.66 -3.67 -23.07
CA ASP A 311 -1.90 -2.73 -24.15
C ASP A 311 -2.27 -1.34 -23.62
N PHE A 312 -1.58 -0.32 -24.12
CA PHE A 312 -1.91 1.10 -23.96
C PHE A 312 -2.33 1.65 -25.33
N ALA A 313 -3.63 1.89 -25.51
CA ALA A 313 -4.18 2.26 -26.82
C ALA A 313 -5.29 3.32 -26.77
N THR A 314 -5.98 3.47 -25.64
CA THR A 314 -7.09 4.43 -25.52
C THR A 314 -6.53 5.84 -25.39
N ALA A 315 -6.66 6.65 -26.44
CA ALA A 315 -6.13 8.01 -26.49
C ALA A 315 -6.75 8.91 -25.41
N LYS A 316 -5.92 9.81 -24.87
CA LYS A 316 -6.36 10.92 -24.02
C LYS A 316 -5.51 12.19 -24.26
N PRO A 317 -5.98 13.38 -23.81
CA PRO A 317 -5.12 14.55 -23.71
C PRO A 317 -3.91 14.28 -22.80
N TRP A 318 -2.75 14.78 -23.21
CA TRP A 318 -1.47 14.55 -22.53
C TRP A 318 -0.49 15.70 -22.86
N SER A 319 0.74 15.66 -22.38
CA SER A 319 1.78 16.70 -22.57
C SER A 319 2.22 16.85 -24.04
N GLY A 320 1.95 15.86 -24.88
CA GLY A 320 2.18 15.94 -26.33
C GLY A 320 1.10 16.71 -27.09
N PRO A 321 1.37 17.08 -28.36
CA PRO A 321 0.50 17.98 -29.12
C PRO A 321 -0.81 17.35 -29.58
N THR A 322 -0.85 16.01 -29.73
CA THR A 322 -2.03 15.28 -30.23
C THR A 322 -2.35 14.13 -29.28
N ALA A 323 -3.62 14.03 -28.86
CA ALA A 323 -4.10 13.01 -27.94
C ALA A 323 -3.79 11.59 -28.43
N GLY A 324 -3.17 10.77 -27.58
CA GLY A 324 -2.82 9.37 -27.90
C GLY A 324 -1.77 9.19 -29.00
N VAL A 325 -1.02 10.23 -29.39
CA VAL A 325 -0.02 10.15 -30.46
C VAL A 325 1.36 10.53 -29.96
N VAL A 326 2.26 9.55 -29.88
CA VAL A 326 3.69 9.78 -29.59
C VAL A 326 4.42 10.04 -30.90
N MET A 327 4.90 11.26 -31.09
CA MET A 327 5.66 11.66 -32.27
C MET A 327 7.04 10.97 -32.36
N PRO A 328 7.69 10.98 -33.54
CA PRO A 328 9.07 10.53 -33.69
C PRO A 328 10.02 11.16 -32.67
N ALA A 329 10.84 10.34 -32.02
CA ALA A 329 11.80 10.73 -30.98
C ALA A 329 11.20 11.43 -29.74
N ALA A 330 9.87 11.44 -29.57
CA ALA A 330 9.24 12.03 -28.40
C ALA A 330 9.31 11.06 -27.19
N PRO A 331 9.61 11.57 -25.98
CA PRO A 331 9.48 10.81 -24.76
C PRO A 331 8.00 10.67 -24.36
N PHE A 332 7.69 9.64 -23.59
CA PHE A 332 6.38 9.43 -22.97
C PHE A 332 6.53 8.51 -21.75
N HIS A 333 5.53 8.56 -20.86
CA HIS A 333 5.55 7.83 -19.61
C HIS A 333 4.30 6.96 -19.46
N THR A 334 4.45 5.74 -18.94
CA THR A 334 3.33 4.82 -18.72
C THR A 334 3.63 3.89 -17.56
N GLY A 335 2.60 3.37 -16.91
CA GLY A 335 2.77 2.42 -15.81
C GLY A 335 1.51 1.65 -15.47
N ALA A 336 1.70 0.51 -14.81
CA ALA A 336 0.66 -0.34 -14.29
C ALA A 336 1.16 -1.18 -13.11
N SER A 337 0.25 -1.58 -12.24
CA SER A 337 0.43 -2.65 -11.26
C SER A 337 -0.58 -3.77 -11.49
N PHE A 338 -0.28 -4.94 -10.96
CA PHE A 338 -1.08 -6.15 -11.19
C PHE A 338 -1.63 -6.71 -9.89
N ALA A 339 -2.81 -7.30 -10.00
CA ALA A 339 -3.52 -7.94 -8.92
C ALA A 339 -2.98 -9.32 -8.57
N GLY A 340 -3.09 -9.66 -7.29
CA GLY A 340 -2.81 -10.99 -6.77
C GLY A 340 -1.32 -11.26 -6.55
N SER A 341 -0.99 -12.53 -6.33
CA SER A 341 0.35 -13.01 -6.00
C SER A 341 1.18 -13.45 -7.22
N ALA A 342 0.64 -13.30 -8.43
CA ALA A 342 1.30 -13.78 -9.63
C ALA A 342 2.55 -12.94 -9.92
N SER A 343 3.72 -13.58 -9.99
CA SER A 343 4.94 -12.91 -10.44
C SER A 343 4.76 -12.44 -11.89
N VAL A 344 5.13 -11.19 -12.15
CA VAL A 344 5.07 -10.59 -13.48
C VAL A 344 6.48 -10.24 -13.93
N ILE A 345 6.85 -10.80 -15.07
CA ILE A 345 8.09 -10.50 -15.77
C ILE A 345 7.77 -9.56 -16.94
N VAL A 346 8.45 -8.43 -17.00
CA VAL A 346 8.41 -7.53 -18.15
C VAL A 346 9.41 -8.02 -19.19
N PHE A 347 8.94 -8.40 -20.38
CA PHE A 347 9.77 -9.14 -21.34
C PHE A 347 10.14 -8.35 -22.60
N ASP A 348 9.17 -7.70 -23.24
CA ASP A 348 9.40 -6.98 -24.49
C ASP A 348 8.42 -5.83 -24.67
N VAL A 349 8.78 -4.83 -25.48
CA VAL A 349 7.98 -3.64 -25.74
C VAL A 349 7.82 -3.47 -27.24
N GLN A 350 6.63 -3.06 -27.67
CA GLN A 350 6.30 -2.82 -29.07
C GLN A 350 5.51 -1.52 -29.22
N LEU A 351 5.74 -0.81 -30.32
CA LEU A 351 4.96 0.37 -30.70
C LEU A 351 4.21 0.13 -32.01
N PHE A 352 3.04 0.73 -32.14
CA PHE A 352 2.18 0.56 -33.31
C PHE A 352 1.71 1.92 -33.83
N ASN A 353 1.59 2.05 -35.15
CA ASN A 353 0.84 3.12 -35.81
C ASN A 353 -0.49 2.52 -36.29
N GLY A 354 -1.58 2.85 -35.61
CA GLY A 354 -2.84 2.10 -35.74
C GLY A 354 -2.64 0.62 -35.41
N ALA A 355 -2.90 -0.27 -36.37
CA ALA A 355 -2.69 -1.71 -36.22
C ALA A 355 -1.30 -2.19 -36.70
N THR A 356 -0.51 -1.32 -37.33
CA THR A 356 0.77 -1.68 -37.92
C THR A 356 1.89 -1.61 -36.88
N LEU A 357 2.59 -2.73 -36.67
CA LEU A 357 3.78 -2.79 -35.83
C LEU A 357 4.89 -1.90 -36.43
N LEU A 358 5.45 -1.02 -35.60
CA LEU A 358 6.59 -0.20 -35.97
C LEU A 358 7.90 -1.02 -35.92
N PRO A 359 8.87 -0.74 -36.81
CA PRO A 359 10.08 -1.55 -36.96
C PRO A 359 11.04 -1.45 -35.77
N LEU A 360 11.03 -0.32 -35.05
CA LEU A 360 11.86 -0.11 -33.87
C LEU A 360 10.97 -0.03 -32.62
N ALA A 361 11.49 -0.52 -31.51
CA ALA A 361 10.84 -0.49 -30.21
C ALA A 361 11.73 0.21 -29.17
N PRO A 362 11.13 0.86 -28.15
CA PRO A 362 11.86 1.22 -26.94
C PRO A 362 12.56 -0.02 -26.38
N ARG A 363 13.79 0.17 -25.89
CA ARG A 363 14.66 -0.93 -25.46
C ARG A 363 14.71 -0.98 -23.95
N LEU A 364 14.30 -2.12 -23.41
CA LEU A 364 14.14 -2.35 -21.98
C LEU A 364 14.95 -3.57 -21.58
N ALA A 365 15.65 -3.51 -20.44
CA ALA A 365 16.11 -4.73 -19.79
C ALA A 365 14.89 -5.38 -19.16
N GLY A 366 14.61 -6.65 -19.47
CA GLY A 366 13.56 -7.36 -18.78
C GLY A 366 13.94 -7.59 -17.32
N TYR A 367 12.95 -7.71 -16.44
CA TYR A 367 13.17 -7.93 -15.01
C TYR A 367 12.04 -8.74 -14.38
N ASP A 368 12.35 -9.41 -13.26
CA ASP A 368 11.41 -10.20 -12.47
C ASP A 368 10.94 -9.48 -11.19
N ALA A 369 10.29 -10.20 -10.28
CA ALA A 369 9.82 -9.67 -9.00
C ALA A 369 10.80 -9.90 -7.84
N GLY A 370 11.97 -10.47 -8.13
CA GLY A 370 12.93 -10.93 -7.16
C GLY A 370 12.52 -12.18 -6.38
N ASP A 371 13.52 -12.84 -5.80
CA ASP A 371 13.35 -14.01 -4.94
C ASP A 371 14.50 -14.12 -3.93
N ILE A 372 14.30 -14.87 -2.85
CA ILE A 372 15.34 -15.14 -1.85
C ILE A 372 16.21 -16.31 -2.33
N ASP A 373 17.51 -16.06 -2.44
CA ASP A 373 18.49 -17.12 -2.64
C ASP A 373 18.76 -17.84 -1.32
N VAL A 374 18.29 -19.09 -1.22
CA VAL A 374 18.43 -19.96 -0.04
C VAL A 374 19.88 -20.22 0.37
N ALA A 375 20.84 -20.10 -0.54
CA ALA A 375 22.25 -20.33 -0.22
C ALA A 375 22.90 -19.10 0.44
N SER A 376 22.49 -17.90 0.06
CA SER A 376 23.12 -16.64 0.49
C SER A 376 22.25 -15.79 1.42
N GLY A 377 20.96 -16.11 1.53
CA GLY A 377 19.95 -15.28 2.20
C GLY A 377 19.69 -13.94 1.50
N ALA A 378 20.16 -13.75 0.26
CA ALA A 378 20.00 -12.49 -0.46
C ALA A 378 18.67 -12.46 -1.23
N PHE A 379 17.90 -11.38 -1.07
CA PHE A 379 16.77 -11.08 -1.94
C PHE A 379 17.29 -10.45 -3.24
N ASN A 380 17.20 -11.17 -4.35
CA ASN A 380 17.82 -10.78 -5.61
C ASN A 380 16.77 -10.45 -6.66
N LEU A 381 16.84 -9.23 -7.21
CA LEU A 381 16.14 -8.85 -8.43
C LEU A 381 16.99 -9.23 -9.64
N ASN A 382 16.40 -9.85 -10.67
CA ASN A 382 17.13 -10.19 -11.89
C ASN A 382 16.75 -9.24 -13.02
N PHE A 383 17.78 -8.66 -13.66
CA PHE A 383 17.66 -8.03 -14.97
C PHE A 383 18.17 -8.99 -16.04
N PHE A 384 17.57 -8.97 -17.22
CA PHE A 384 18.00 -9.82 -18.33
C PHE A 384 17.82 -9.13 -19.67
N ASN A 385 18.69 -9.51 -20.60
CA ASN A 385 18.65 -9.03 -21.97
C ASN A 385 17.77 -9.98 -22.80
N THR A 386 16.58 -9.52 -23.18
CA THR A 386 15.65 -10.34 -23.97
C THR A 386 16.01 -10.41 -25.45
N ASN A 387 17.02 -9.65 -25.90
CA ASN A 387 17.55 -9.71 -27.25
C ASN A 387 19.09 -9.56 -27.27
N PRO A 388 19.85 -10.59 -26.82
CA PRO A 388 21.32 -10.53 -26.78
C PRO A 388 21.97 -10.28 -28.14
N ALA A 389 21.32 -10.70 -29.23
CA ALA A 389 21.79 -10.47 -30.60
C ALA A 389 21.82 -8.96 -30.98
N ALA A 390 21.05 -8.11 -30.29
CA ALA A 390 21.08 -6.66 -30.47
C ALA A 390 22.17 -5.95 -29.65
N GLY A 391 23.01 -6.71 -28.95
CA GLY A 391 24.08 -6.21 -28.08
C GLY A 391 23.67 -6.17 -26.61
N ALA A 392 24.66 -6.07 -25.73
CA ALA A 392 24.46 -5.95 -24.30
C ALA A 392 23.82 -4.61 -23.93
N LEU A 393 22.99 -4.61 -22.88
CA LEU A 393 22.44 -3.41 -22.27
C LEU A 393 23.34 -2.95 -21.12
N GLU A 394 23.30 -1.67 -20.81
CA GLU A 394 23.95 -1.08 -19.64
C GLU A 394 22.89 -0.52 -18.68
N LEU A 395 22.99 -0.87 -17.40
CA LEU A 395 22.33 -0.12 -16.34
C LEU A 395 23.32 0.93 -15.85
N SER A 396 23.18 2.16 -16.33
CA SER A 396 24.16 3.22 -16.01
C SER A 396 24.10 3.59 -14.53
N GLU A 397 22.89 3.56 -13.97
CA GLU A 397 22.60 3.81 -12.56
C GLU A 397 21.34 3.02 -12.16
N VAL A 398 21.44 2.30 -11.05
CA VAL A 398 20.32 1.67 -10.35
C VAL A 398 20.28 2.26 -8.95
N GLN A 399 19.28 3.08 -8.68
CA GLN A 399 19.01 3.63 -7.35
C GLN A 399 18.01 2.73 -6.65
N ILE A 400 18.27 2.36 -5.40
CA ILE A 400 17.43 1.48 -4.59
C ILE A 400 17.07 2.23 -3.32
N PHE A 401 15.78 2.30 -3.02
CA PHE A 401 15.22 3.02 -1.87
C PHE A 401 14.39 2.05 -1.03
N ARG A 402 14.63 2.02 0.28
CA ARG A 402 13.81 1.26 1.24
C ARG A 402 12.69 2.18 1.75
N SER A 403 11.45 1.92 1.33
CA SER A 403 10.27 2.73 1.66
C SER A 403 9.32 2.08 2.70
N PRO A 404 8.88 2.79 3.76
CA PRO A 404 7.95 2.25 4.75
C PRO A 404 6.56 1.93 4.19
N ARG A 405 6.15 2.65 3.13
CA ARG A 405 4.81 2.60 2.54
C ARG A 405 4.88 2.50 1.02
N MET A 406 3.75 2.21 0.38
CA MET A 406 3.68 2.20 -1.08
C MET A 406 3.77 3.64 -1.60
N LEU A 407 4.67 3.90 -2.55
CA LEU A 407 4.61 5.13 -3.34
C LEU A 407 3.43 5.10 -4.30
N ASP A 408 2.76 6.25 -4.49
CA ASP A 408 1.78 6.42 -5.55
C ASP A 408 2.42 6.26 -6.93
N ILE A 409 1.71 5.60 -7.86
CA ILE A 409 2.21 5.39 -9.22
C ILE A 409 2.53 6.72 -9.94
N SER A 410 1.81 7.79 -9.62
CA SER A 410 2.01 9.13 -10.18
C SER A 410 3.26 9.81 -9.62
N ALA A 411 3.78 9.34 -8.47
CA ALA A 411 5.03 9.82 -7.88
C ALA A 411 6.28 9.10 -8.41
N MET A 412 6.12 7.94 -9.06
CA MET A 412 7.22 7.12 -9.57
C MET A 412 7.71 7.59 -10.96
N MET A 413 8.33 8.77 -11.00
CA MET A 413 8.86 9.38 -12.23
C MET A 413 10.09 10.28 -11.94
N ARG A 414 10.79 10.73 -12.99
CA ARG A 414 12.10 11.42 -12.91
C ARG A 414 12.16 12.59 -11.92
N ASP A 415 11.07 13.34 -11.82
CA ASP A 415 10.96 14.52 -10.96
C ASP A 415 9.77 14.39 -9.97
N GLY A 416 9.29 13.17 -9.77
CA GLY A 416 8.18 12.89 -8.87
C GLY A 416 8.60 13.08 -7.41
N ARG A 417 7.78 13.80 -6.65
CA ARG A 417 7.94 13.87 -5.18
C ARG A 417 7.45 12.54 -4.58
N PRO A 418 8.25 11.83 -3.77
CA PRO A 418 7.80 10.62 -3.10
C PRO A 418 6.61 10.92 -2.18
N VAL A 419 5.44 10.43 -2.57
CA VAL A 419 4.21 10.50 -1.79
C VAL A 419 3.48 9.16 -1.88
N ASP A 420 2.67 8.86 -0.87
CA ASP A 420 1.77 7.71 -0.89
C ASP A 420 0.50 7.98 -1.70
N VAL A 421 -0.39 6.99 -1.79
CA VAL A 421 -1.66 7.09 -2.53
C VAL A 421 -2.63 8.12 -1.96
N ARG A 422 -2.40 8.60 -0.74
CA ARG A 422 -3.17 9.68 -0.09
C ARG A 422 -2.49 11.04 -0.28
N GLY A 423 -1.36 11.09 -0.97
CA GLY A 423 -0.58 12.30 -1.21
C GLY A 423 0.31 12.72 -0.03
N GLN A 424 0.47 11.86 0.98
CA GLN A 424 1.34 12.15 2.12
C GLN A 424 2.81 11.94 1.73
N PRO A 425 3.74 12.81 2.18
CA PRO A 425 5.17 12.61 1.94
C PRO A 425 5.65 11.27 2.46
N VAL A 426 6.49 10.60 1.68
CA VAL A 426 7.16 9.35 2.09
C VAL A 426 8.66 9.59 2.17
N GLU A 427 9.23 9.37 3.36
CA GLU A 427 10.68 9.35 3.55
C GLU A 427 11.21 7.92 3.45
N PHE A 428 12.33 7.74 2.76
CA PHE A 428 12.97 6.44 2.64
C PHE A 428 13.87 6.19 3.85
N HIS A 429 13.83 4.97 4.40
CA HIS A 429 14.72 4.55 5.48
C HIS A 429 16.18 4.59 5.07
N SER A 430 16.44 4.22 3.80
CA SER A 430 17.77 4.25 3.22
C SER A 430 17.71 4.28 1.71
N SER A 431 18.83 4.68 1.11
CA SER A 431 19.04 4.62 -0.33
C SER A 431 20.43 4.10 -0.66
N SER A 432 20.57 3.33 -1.74
CA SER A 432 21.85 2.91 -2.29
C SER A 432 21.86 3.09 -3.81
N ILE A 433 23.06 3.17 -4.39
CA ILE A 433 23.24 3.35 -5.83
C ILE A 433 24.26 2.34 -6.33
N ILE A 434 23.88 1.58 -7.36
CA ILE A 434 24.76 0.71 -8.12
C ILE A 434 25.00 1.36 -9.47
N ARG A 435 26.27 1.61 -9.83
CA ARG A 435 26.63 2.29 -11.07
C ARG A 435 27.18 1.30 -12.09
N LYS A 436 26.90 1.57 -13.36
CA LYS A 436 27.51 0.94 -14.54
C LYS A 436 27.56 -0.59 -14.45
N GLN A 437 26.42 -1.23 -14.66
CA GLN A 437 26.33 -2.67 -14.77
C GLN A 437 25.99 -3.09 -16.19
N ILE A 438 26.56 -4.21 -16.63
CA ILE A 438 26.29 -4.75 -17.97
C ILE A 438 25.30 -5.90 -17.83
N VAL A 439 24.23 -5.85 -18.62
CA VAL A 439 23.25 -6.92 -18.78
C VAL A 439 23.53 -7.58 -20.13
N ALA A 440 24.50 -8.51 -20.15
CA ALA A 440 24.80 -9.30 -21.33
C ALA A 440 23.67 -10.31 -21.59
N ASP A 441 23.44 -11.19 -20.60
CA ASP A 441 22.34 -12.17 -20.58
C ASP A 441 21.46 -11.98 -19.35
N ARG A 442 22.06 -12.09 -18.15
CA ARG A 442 21.42 -11.91 -16.85
C ARG A 442 22.35 -11.14 -15.91
N LEU A 443 21.78 -10.27 -15.10
CA LEU A 443 22.43 -9.54 -14.03
C LEU A 443 21.57 -9.67 -12.77
N GLN A 444 22.19 -10.07 -11.66
CA GLN A 444 21.52 -10.13 -10.36
C GLN A 444 21.85 -8.88 -9.55
N ILE A 445 20.83 -8.26 -8.97
CA ILE A 445 20.96 -7.08 -8.11
C ILE A 445 20.40 -7.45 -6.72
N PRO A 446 21.25 -7.55 -5.68
CA PRO A 446 20.77 -7.81 -4.34
C PRO A 446 20.07 -6.56 -3.77
N LEU A 447 18.85 -6.73 -3.26
CA LEU A 447 18.07 -5.67 -2.60
C LEU A 447 18.29 -5.66 -1.07
N GLY A 448 18.70 -6.80 -0.51
CA GLY A 448 19.04 -6.97 0.90
C GLY A 448 19.41 -8.41 1.21
N LYS A 449 19.92 -8.64 2.42
CA LYS A 449 20.21 -9.99 2.96
C LYS A 449 19.38 -10.23 4.20
N LEU A 450 18.97 -11.47 4.47
CA LEU A 450 18.17 -11.83 5.65
C LEU A 450 18.86 -11.47 6.98
N THR A 451 20.18 -11.30 6.96
CA THR A 451 20.98 -10.79 8.10
C THR A 451 20.98 -9.27 8.25
N ASP A 452 20.45 -8.53 7.27
CA ASP A 452 20.25 -7.09 7.40
C ASP A 452 19.19 -6.82 8.48
N PRO A 453 19.35 -5.76 9.30
CA PRO A 453 18.35 -5.40 10.28
C PRO A 453 17.03 -5.02 9.59
N ARG A 454 15.91 -5.48 10.15
CA ARG A 454 14.56 -5.03 9.76
C ARG A 454 14.35 -3.58 10.23
N THR A 455 13.48 -2.85 9.55
CA THR A 455 13.15 -1.46 9.89
C THR A 455 12.23 -1.40 11.12
N VAL A 456 11.38 -2.42 11.29
CA VAL A 456 10.74 -2.74 12.57
C VAL A 456 11.24 -4.11 13.01
N ASP A 457 11.90 -4.13 14.18
CA ASP A 457 12.26 -5.35 14.91
C ASP A 457 12.11 -5.10 16.40
N ILE A 458 10.92 -5.34 16.93
CA ILE A 458 10.59 -5.13 18.34
C ILE A 458 10.39 -6.49 18.99
N VAL A 459 11.16 -6.77 20.06
CA VAL A 459 10.96 -7.92 20.93
C VAL A 459 10.34 -7.45 22.23
N TYR A 460 9.11 -7.86 22.49
CA TYR A 460 8.40 -7.54 23.73
C TYR A 460 8.74 -8.54 24.82
N LYS A 461 9.30 -8.03 25.91
CA LYS A 461 9.68 -8.82 27.07
C LYS A 461 8.63 -8.72 28.18
N PRO A 462 8.56 -9.69 29.10
CA PRO A 462 7.63 -9.63 30.23
C PRO A 462 7.75 -8.36 31.08
N GLU A 463 8.95 -7.78 31.18
CA GLU A 463 9.21 -6.51 31.87
C GLU A 463 8.65 -5.27 31.17
N ASP A 464 8.32 -5.36 29.88
CA ASP A 464 7.73 -4.25 29.11
C ASP A 464 6.22 -4.12 29.39
N CYS A 465 5.62 -5.04 30.14
CA CYS A 465 4.21 -5.06 30.53
C CYS A 465 3.97 -4.15 31.75
N PRO A 466 3.32 -2.98 31.59
CA PRO A 466 3.11 -2.06 32.69
C PRO A 466 2.14 -2.66 33.73
N GLN A 467 2.37 -2.36 35.02
CA GLN A 467 1.46 -2.80 36.08
C GLN A 467 0.04 -2.24 35.83
N GLY A 468 -0.95 -3.12 35.83
CA GLY A 468 -2.36 -2.75 35.62
C GLY A 468 -2.79 -2.68 34.15
N ALA A 469 -1.93 -3.04 33.20
CA ALA A 469 -2.32 -3.25 31.81
C ALA A 469 -3.10 -4.57 31.62
N LYS A 470 -3.94 -4.62 30.58
CA LYS A 470 -4.68 -5.82 30.18
C LYS A 470 -3.69 -6.91 29.75
N GLY A 471 -3.76 -8.08 30.39
CA GLY A 471 -2.82 -9.18 30.17
C GLY A 471 -1.70 -9.29 31.22
N ALA A 472 -1.60 -8.36 32.18
CA ALA A 472 -0.67 -8.47 33.32
C ALA A 472 -1.10 -9.52 34.36
N SER A 473 -0.16 -10.07 35.13
CA SER A 473 -0.39 -11.06 36.20
C SER A 473 -1.29 -10.55 37.34
N ARG A 474 -1.31 -9.22 37.54
CA ARG A 474 -2.33 -8.50 38.31
C ARG A 474 -3.06 -7.57 37.34
N GLN A 475 -4.17 -8.05 36.78
CA GLN A 475 -5.00 -7.27 35.88
C GLN A 475 -5.47 -6.00 36.59
N GLY A 476 -5.22 -4.85 35.98
CA GLY A 476 -5.79 -3.56 36.36
C GLY A 476 -6.64 -3.03 35.20
N PRO A 477 -7.43 -1.98 35.42
CA PRO A 477 -8.38 -1.49 34.42
C PRO A 477 -7.74 -0.89 33.15
N GLY A 478 -6.41 -0.91 32.95
CA GLY A 478 -5.77 0.08 32.07
C GLY A 478 -6.07 1.50 32.58
N ASP A 479 -5.47 2.54 32.04
CA ASP A 479 -5.72 3.89 32.56
C ASP A 479 -7.04 4.46 31.99
N HIS A 480 -8.16 3.91 32.46
CA HIS A 480 -9.53 4.28 32.07
C HIS A 480 -9.83 5.78 32.28
N ALA A 481 -9.05 6.47 33.12
CA ALA A 481 -9.21 7.89 33.42
C ALA A 481 -8.89 8.80 32.21
N SER A 482 -8.06 8.34 31.28
CA SER A 482 -7.76 9.05 30.01
C SER A 482 -8.53 8.48 28.80
N GLY A 483 -9.39 7.47 29.02
CA GLY A 483 -10.16 6.80 27.96
C GLY A 483 -9.32 5.82 27.12
N GLU A 484 -8.23 5.28 27.68
CA GLU A 484 -7.30 4.35 27.02
C GLU A 484 -7.17 3.03 27.80
N ILE A 485 -7.09 1.91 27.08
CA ILE A 485 -6.66 0.63 27.64
C ILE A 485 -5.20 0.39 27.29
N LYS A 486 -4.35 0.21 28.30
CA LYS A 486 -2.97 -0.24 28.11
C LYS A 486 -2.95 -1.77 28.02
N TYR A 487 -2.20 -2.30 27.06
CA TYR A 487 -2.06 -3.74 26.82
C TYR A 487 -0.66 -4.22 27.18
N CYS A 488 -0.56 -5.45 27.66
CA CYS A 488 0.73 -6.13 27.77
C CYS A 488 1.04 -6.84 26.46
N HIS A 489 2.10 -6.40 25.81
CA HIS A 489 2.61 -6.97 24.57
C HIS A 489 3.46 -8.21 24.86
N LYS A 490 3.42 -9.20 23.95
CA LYS A 490 4.22 -10.45 24.07
C LYS A 490 4.67 -10.94 22.71
N GLY A 491 5.93 -11.31 22.57
CA GLY A 491 6.44 -11.83 21.30
C GLY A 491 7.12 -10.74 20.49
N ASN A 492 6.83 -10.64 19.18
CA ASN A 492 7.58 -9.79 18.26
C ASN A 492 6.66 -8.83 17.50
N ALA A 493 7.20 -7.73 16.99
CA ALA A 493 6.63 -7.00 15.88
C ALA A 493 7.72 -6.77 14.85
N LEU A 494 7.47 -7.18 13.62
CA LEU A 494 8.42 -7.15 12.52
C LEU A 494 7.86 -6.36 11.34
N SER A 495 8.75 -5.79 10.53
CA SER A 495 8.45 -5.34 9.17
C SER A 495 8.72 -6.47 8.16
N LEU A 496 8.18 -6.35 6.95
CA LEU A 496 8.54 -7.25 5.84
C LEU A 496 10.03 -7.12 5.45
N PHE A 497 10.55 -8.15 4.76
CA PHE A 497 11.90 -8.22 4.21
C PHE A 497 11.95 -7.97 2.69
N PRO A 498 12.99 -7.28 2.15
CA PRO A 498 14.03 -6.51 2.84
C PRO A 498 13.51 -5.22 3.46
N ASN A 499 12.31 -4.82 3.08
CA ASN A 499 11.55 -3.73 3.64
C ASN A 499 10.07 -3.86 3.20
N THR A 500 9.15 -3.09 3.78
CA THR A 500 7.74 -3.09 3.36
C THR A 500 7.58 -2.84 1.87
N TYR A 501 8.26 -1.82 1.35
CA TYR A 501 8.49 -1.66 -0.08
C TYR A 501 9.95 -1.35 -0.38
N THR A 502 10.41 -1.85 -1.52
CA THR A 502 11.66 -1.43 -2.17
C THR A 502 11.32 -0.74 -3.48
N TYR A 503 11.71 0.53 -3.60
CA TYR A 503 11.56 1.32 -4.81
C TYR A 503 12.90 1.41 -5.55
N LEU A 504 12.87 1.21 -6.85
CA LEU A 504 14.03 1.13 -7.72
C LEU A 504 13.87 2.06 -8.92
N VAL A 505 14.94 2.78 -9.24
CA VAL A 505 15.06 3.59 -10.46
C VAL A 505 16.26 3.08 -11.25
N ALA A 506 16.03 2.52 -12.44
CA ALA A 506 17.10 2.03 -13.30
C ALA A 506 17.11 2.72 -14.66
N ASN A 507 18.24 3.35 -14.98
CA ASN A 507 18.49 3.90 -16.31
C ASN A 507 19.10 2.84 -17.21
N VAL A 508 18.31 2.37 -18.19
CA VAL A 508 18.72 1.35 -19.16
C VAL A 508 19.22 2.04 -20.42
N ILE A 509 20.48 1.80 -20.77
CA ILE A 509 21.11 2.30 -21.98
C ILE A 509 21.36 1.13 -22.93
N GLN A 510 20.92 1.25 -24.18
CA GLN A 510 21.46 0.46 -25.28
C GLN A 510 22.53 1.30 -25.99
N PRO A 511 23.83 0.97 -25.88
CA PRO A 511 24.91 1.85 -26.36
C PRO A 511 24.94 2.09 -27.87
N ASN A 512 24.46 1.11 -28.66
CA ASN A 512 24.49 1.15 -30.12
C ASN A 512 23.10 0.90 -30.73
N ALA A 513 22.08 1.59 -30.19
CA ALA A 513 20.72 1.50 -30.69
C ALA A 513 20.57 2.24 -32.03
N THR A 514 19.77 1.69 -32.93
CA THR A 514 19.30 2.43 -34.12
C THR A 514 18.04 3.19 -33.76
N TYR A 515 18.02 4.51 -33.98
CA TYR A 515 16.86 5.36 -33.72
C TYR A 515 16.79 6.55 -34.67
N TRP A 516 15.61 7.14 -34.81
CA TRP A 516 15.37 8.32 -35.63
C TRP A 516 15.88 9.59 -34.95
N ASP A 517 16.74 10.35 -35.65
CA ASP A 517 17.12 11.69 -35.24
C ASP A 517 16.30 12.73 -36.05
N PRO A 518 15.41 13.50 -35.41
CA PRO A 518 14.57 14.48 -36.11
C PRO A 518 15.35 15.71 -36.62
N ARG A 519 16.51 16.02 -36.02
CA ARG A 519 17.38 17.14 -36.46
C ARG A 519 18.13 16.74 -37.73
N LEU A 520 18.65 15.52 -37.77
CA LEU A 520 19.37 14.98 -38.94
C LEU A 520 18.44 14.37 -39.99
N ARG A 521 17.17 14.12 -39.65
CA ARG A 521 16.15 13.49 -40.50
C ARG A 521 16.60 12.15 -41.09
N LYS A 522 17.29 11.34 -40.29
CA LYS A 522 17.74 10.00 -40.65
C LYS A 522 17.81 9.10 -39.43
N PHE A 523 17.86 7.80 -39.66
CA PHE A 523 18.23 6.85 -38.62
C PHE A 523 19.73 6.97 -38.34
N VAL A 524 20.07 7.02 -37.06
CA VAL A 524 21.45 7.04 -36.55
C VAL A 524 21.66 5.88 -35.60
N GLN A 525 22.92 5.57 -35.34
CA GLN A 525 23.32 4.61 -34.32
C GLN A 525 23.98 5.35 -33.16
N GLY A 526 23.60 5.00 -31.94
CA GLY A 526 24.17 5.59 -30.73
C GLY A 526 23.42 5.19 -29.46
N PRO A 527 23.76 5.80 -28.31
CA PRO A 527 23.14 5.46 -27.05
C PRO A 527 21.67 5.91 -27.04
N GLN A 528 20.78 4.99 -26.69
CA GLN A 528 19.39 5.29 -26.37
C GLN A 528 19.09 4.87 -24.94
N GLN A 529 18.49 5.76 -24.15
CA GLN A 529 18.15 5.52 -22.75
C GLN A 529 16.63 5.42 -22.56
N ASN A 530 16.21 4.48 -21.72
CA ASN A 530 14.89 4.42 -21.11
C ASN A 530 15.06 4.32 -19.58
N THR A 531 14.03 4.67 -18.82
CA THR A 531 14.09 4.60 -17.35
C THR A 531 12.99 3.68 -16.82
N ILE A 532 13.37 2.77 -15.94
CA ILE A 532 12.48 1.89 -15.20
C ILE A 532 12.28 2.47 -13.81
N TYR A 533 11.03 2.62 -13.41
CA TYR A 533 10.63 2.85 -12.04
C TYR A 533 9.87 1.62 -11.57
N TYR A 534 10.40 0.94 -10.57
CA TYR A 534 9.85 -0.32 -10.12
C TYR A 534 9.73 -0.33 -8.61
N GLN A 535 8.59 -0.74 -8.10
CA GLN A 535 8.38 -0.93 -6.68
C GLN A 535 7.91 -2.34 -6.42
N VAL A 536 8.56 -3.00 -5.47
CA VAL A 536 8.25 -4.37 -5.04
C VAL A 536 7.97 -4.38 -3.54
N GLY A 537 6.88 -5.04 -3.15
CA GLY A 537 6.53 -5.25 -1.75
C GLY A 537 7.41 -6.33 -1.13
N GLY A 538 7.73 -6.17 0.16
CA GLY A 538 8.49 -7.17 0.89
C GLY A 538 7.72 -8.48 1.10
N VAL A 539 8.45 -9.45 1.63
CA VAL A 539 7.98 -10.80 1.96
C VAL A 539 8.16 -11.07 3.45
N VAL A 540 7.38 -12.02 3.96
CA VAL A 540 7.69 -12.71 5.23
C VAL A 540 8.52 -13.92 4.83
N PRO A 541 9.83 -13.97 5.11
CA PRO A 541 10.66 -15.14 4.86
C PRO A 541 10.16 -16.30 5.72
N ASP A 542 9.77 -17.40 5.10
CA ASP A 542 9.34 -18.65 5.73
C ASP A 542 9.85 -19.79 4.83
N LEU A 543 11.18 -19.91 4.75
CA LEU A 543 11.85 -20.80 3.82
C LEU A 543 11.71 -22.27 4.24
N ASN A 544 11.62 -22.53 5.55
CA ASN A 544 11.32 -23.87 6.10
C ASN A 544 9.81 -24.22 6.05
N ARG A 545 8.94 -23.25 5.70
CA ARG A 545 7.49 -23.40 5.47
C ARG A 545 6.72 -23.89 6.69
N ASN A 546 7.13 -23.45 7.88
CA ASN A 546 6.44 -23.80 9.11
C ASN A 546 5.35 -22.77 9.49
N GLY A 547 5.21 -21.70 8.71
CA GLY A 547 4.23 -20.63 8.93
C GLY A 547 4.71 -19.50 9.85
N GLN A 548 5.99 -19.48 10.23
CA GLN A 548 6.62 -18.48 11.08
C GLN A 548 7.74 -17.76 10.30
N ASP A 549 7.91 -16.45 10.51
CA ASP A 549 9.07 -15.74 9.93
C ASP A 549 10.39 -16.41 10.40
N ASP A 550 11.26 -16.76 9.46
CA ASP A 550 12.55 -17.42 9.69
C ASP A 550 13.41 -16.69 10.73
N LEU A 551 13.32 -15.35 10.80
CA LEU A 551 14.03 -14.55 11.80
C LEU A 551 13.57 -14.89 13.23
N ILE A 552 12.28 -15.18 13.41
CA ILE A 552 11.72 -15.58 14.69
C ILE A 552 12.16 -17.01 15.04
N ASP A 553 12.16 -17.93 14.08
CA ASP A 553 12.61 -19.30 14.31
C ASP A 553 14.06 -19.35 14.79
N ILE A 554 14.96 -18.66 14.09
CA ILE A 554 16.38 -18.60 14.43
C ILE A 554 16.58 -17.93 15.80
N ARG A 555 15.93 -16.79 16.02
CA ARG A 555 16.05 -16.01 17.27
C ARG A 555 15.52 -16.76 18.50
N THR A 556 14.46 -17.55 18.34
CA THR A 556 13.86 -18.35 19.42
C THR A 556 14.48 -19.73 19.57
N GLY A 557 15.37 -20.12 18.65
CA GLY A 557 16.07 -21.40 18.66
C GLY A 557 15.22 -22.58 18.17
N VAL A 558 14.10 -22.31 17.49
CA VAL A 558 13.28 -23.32 16.81
C VAL A 558 14.07 -23.92 15.64
N SER A 559 14.76 -23.07 14.87
CA SER A 559 15.67 -23.48 13.81
C SER A 559 17.10 -23.01 14.08
N LYS A 560 18.06 -23.72 13.49
CA LYS A 560 19.47 -23.35 13.50
C LYS A 560 19.83 -22.52 12.27
N ASP A 561 20.87 -21.72 12.41
CA ASP A 561 21.55 -21.00 11.32
C ASP A 561 23.06 -21.06 11.61
N GLU A 562 23.65 -22.23 11.33
CA GLU A 562 25.06 -22.51 11.70
C GLU A 562 26.05 -21.65 10.90
N ASP A 563 25.73 -21.28 9.66
CA ASP A 563 26.58 -20.43 8.81
C ASP A 563 26.25 -18.93 8.88
N ARG A 564 25.20 -18.56 9.63
CA ARG A 564 24.80 -17.18 9.95
C ARG A 564 24.42 -16.38 8.71
N ASN A 565 23.76 -17.01 7.75
CA ASN A 565 23.27 -16.32 6.55
C ASN A 565 21.81 -15.86 6.67
N GLY A 566 21.16 -16.11 7.81
CA GLY A 566 19.77 -15.75 8.08
C GLY A 566 18.76 -16.72 7.47
N VAL A 567 19.20 -17.84 6.91
CA VAL A 567 18.36 -18.92 6.37
C VAL A 567 18.40 -20.11 7.33
N PRO A 568 17.24 -20.63 7.77
CA PRO A 568 17.18 -21.83 8.58
C PRO A 568 17.89 -23.01 7.90
N ASP A 569 18.73 -23.74 8.64
CA ASP A 569 19.47 -24.89 8.11
C ASP A 569 18.52 -26.00 7.60
N ASP A 570 17.32 -26.12 8.18
CA ASP A 570 16.26 -27.05 7.79
C ASP A 570 15.49 -26.63 6.53
N ALA A 571 15.66 -25.40 6.04
CA ALA A 571 15.12 -24.95 4.76
C ALA A 571 15.97 -25.41 3.56
N ARG A 572 17.19 -25.91 3.82
CA ARG A 572 18.12 -26.31 2.77
C ARG A 572 17.83 -27.75 2.34
N PRO A 573 17.93 -28.07 1.04
CA PRO A 573 17.91 -29.47 0.60
C PRO A 573 19.03 -30.24 1.33
N GLU A 574 18.71 -31.42 1.86
CA GLU A 574 19.73 -32.33 2.41
C GLU A 574 20.84 -32.52 1.34
N GLN A 575 22.10 -32.28 1.72
CA GLN A 575 23.25 -32.47 0.84
C GLN A 575 23.56 -33.95 0.60
#